data_AF-A0A0C3CTS0-F1
#
_entry.id   AF-A0A0C3CTS0-F1
#
_cell.length_a   1.000
_cell.length_b   1.000
_cell.length_c   1.000
_cell.angle_alpha   90.00
_cell.angle_beta   90.00
_cell.angle_gamma   90.00
#
_symmetry.space_group_name_H-M   'P 1'
#
loop_
_entity.id
_entity.type
_entity.pdbx_description
1 polymer ?
#
loop_
_entity_poly.entity_id
_entity_poly.type
_entity_poly.pdbx_seq_one_letter_code
_entity_poly.pdbx_strand_id
1 'polypeptide(L)'
;MALIKNASGAINKFPTQRSRPGARSSMTTMPAMPSIDGSNGPPPYSYGSPQQHHQSYPRGYGPPSQLTERTPMLRREFDAEIESGLPTVPKSVDVSESKNLPLWAVFAILSFCLYVGYTLNPMLNAAYHEALKRGWDIEERYHQNLREAWTTEKRHHDVLQTQMHQERKVMEEERKSWAREREERERRQKEQERRMHDEEVKKRAGISWEGLEAAEHCLRYGTREHTAILTHVPAGFDALEECRNKPIEVHGRFMVPSRCEDQGLCGRVTGFWNVNFSEPACGTWWRSFEDKGCYESGVRLYHSELENLQGGEDWRVMCSTTPGNIQGVHYDGPTSCVDWGSIFGVRPWGIWHVNDKGCL
;
A
#
# COMPACT_ATOMS: atom_id res chain seq x y z
N MET A 1 -16.00 75.52 48.82
CA MET A 1 -16.79 75.21 50.03
C MET A 1 -17.26 73.76 49.91
N ALA A 2 -16.95 72.97 50.93
CA ALA A 2 -16.98 71.52 50.94
C ALA A 2 -18.37 70.95 51.21
N LEU A 3 -18.66 69.77 50.65
CA LEU A 3 -19.57 68.79 51.22
C LEU A 3 -19.05 67.38 50.92
N ILE A 4 -18.40 66.80 51.93
CA ILE A 4 -17.99 65.39 52.00
C ILE A 4 -19.12 64.65 52.72
N LYS A 5 -19.62 63.54 52.16
CA LYS A 5 -20.39 62.54 52.90
C LYS A 5 -19.81 61.14 52.66
N ASN A 6 -19.59 60.48 53.79
CA ASN A 6 -19.05 59.15 54.01
C ASN A 6 -19.89 58.04 53.36
N ALA A 7 -19.24 56.93 53.04
CA ALA A 7 -19.82 55.59 53.20
C ALA A 7 -18.72 54.56 53.46
N SER A 8 -18.75 53.99 54.67
CA SER A 8 -17.98 52.84 55.12
C SER A 8 -18.75 51.55 54.78
N GLY A 9 -18.05 50.49 54.37
CA GLY A 9 -18.58 49.12 54.28
C GLY A 9 -17.40 48.15 54.17
N ALA A 10 -17.03 47.45 55.24
CA ALA A 10 -17.60 46.19 55.73
C ALA A 10 -16.68 45.02 55.33
N ILE A 11 -15.92 44.56 56.33
CA ILE A 11 -14.94 43.47 56.29
C ILE A 11 -15.69 42.14 56.41
N ASN A 12 -15.64 41.31 55.37
CA ASN A 12 -16.17 39.94 55.42
C ASN A 12 -15.15 38.98 56.05
N LYS A 13 -15.52 38.43 57.22
CA LYS A 13 -14.87 37.30 57.88
C LYS A 13 -15.27 36.00 57.18
N PHE A 14 -14.29 35.25 56.69
CA PHE A 14 -14.47 33.86 56.24
C PHE A 14 -14.45 32.90 57.45
N PRO A 15 -15.39 31.95 57.55
CA PRO A 15 -15.33 30.90 58.57
C PRO A 15 -14.49 29.69 58.10
N THR A 16 -13.58 29.32 58.98
CA THR A 16 -12.74 28.12 59.01
C THR A 16 -13.56 26.83 58.91
N GLN A 17 -13.32 26.02 57.87
CA GLN A 17 -13.87 24.67 57.78
C GLN A 17 -12.95 23.62 58.44
N ARG A 18 -13.59 22.80 59.28
CA ARG A 18 -13.05 21.65 60.01
C ARG A 18 -12.55 20.56 59.07
N SER A 19 -11.33 20.12 59.31
CA SER A 19 -10.77 18.83 58.92
C SER A 19 -11.49 17.66 59.61
N ARG A 20 -11.96 16.68 58.82
CA ARG A 20 -12.30 15.32 59.29
C ARG A 20 -11.21 14.33 58.82
N PRO A 21 -10.84 13.34 59.65
CA PRO A 21 -9.88 12.31 59.27
C PRO A 21 -10.57 11.03 58.77
N GLY A 22 -9.84 10.26 57.96
CA GLY A 22 -9.99 8.80 57.91
C GLY A 22 -10.70 8.22 56.70
N ALA A 23 -9.93 7.82 55.68
CA ALA A 23 -10.27 6.69 54.83
C ALA A 23 -8.97 5.94 54.48
N ARG A 24 -8.78 4.83 55.18
CA ARG A 24 -7.70 3.85 55.00
C ARG A 24 -8.12 3.00 53.80
N SER A 25 -7.50 3.21 52.64
CA SER A 25 -7.73 2.35 51.47
C SER A 25 -6.60 1.34 51.36
N SER A 26 -6.97 0.07 51.54
CA SER A 26 -6.12 -1.11 51.42
C SER A 26 -5.47 -1.17 50.04
N MET A 27 -4.13 -1.22 50.00
CA MET A 27 -3.38 -1.63 48.83
C MET A 27 -3.54 -3.14 48.66
N THR A 28 -4.31 -3.54 47.66
CA THR A 28 -4.29 -4.92 47.14
C THR A 28 -3.05 -5.08 46.28
N THR A 29 -2.06 -5.77 46.83
CA THR A 29 -0.89 -6.29 46.14
C THR A 29 -1.32 -7.12 44.93
N MET A 30 -0.96 -6.67 43.72
CA MET A 30 -1.03 -7.51 42.52
C MET A 30 0.13 -8.51 42.52
N PRO A 31 -0.10 -9.79 42.17
CA PRO A 31 0.99 -10.74 42.02
C PRO A 31 1.86 -10.39 40.81
N ALA A 32 3.17 -10.47 41.00
CA ALA A 32 4.18 -10.31 39.97
C ALA A 32 3.95 -11.32 38.82
N MET A 33 3.87 -10.81 37.59
CA MET A 33 3.93 -11.66 36.41
C MET A 33 5.36 -12.19 36.22
N PRO A 34 5.54 -13.46 35.81
CA PRO A 34 6.85 -14.00 35.52
C PRO A 34 7.45 -13.37 34.26
N SER A 35 8.71 -12.93 34.37
CA SER A 35 9.55 -12.55 33.23
C SER A 35 9.64 -13.72 32.25
N ILE A 36 9.15 -13.50 31.04
CA ILE A 36 9.42 -14.36 29.89
C ILE A 36 10.68 -13.81 29.23
N ASP A 37 11.81 -14.45 29.54
CA ASP A 37 13.00 -14.41 28.69
C ASP A 37 12.65 -15.08 27.35
N GLY A 38 12.66 -14.27 26.30
CA GLY A 38 12.26 -14.65 24.94
C GLY A 38 13.22 -14.11 23.90
N SER A 39 14.52 -14.32 24.10
CA SER A 39 15.55 -14.15 23.08
C SER A 39 15.41 -15.26 22.04
N ASN A 40 14.65 -15.02 20.97
CA ASN A 40 14.74 -15.71 19.67
C ASN A 40 13.96 -14.91 18.62
N GLY A 41 14.57 -13.81 18.16
CA GLY A 41 14.09 -13.09 16.98
C GLY A 41 14.54 -13.80 15.69
N PRO A 42 13.69 -13.87 14.64
CA PRO A 42 14.09 -14.37 13.33
C PRO A 42 15.02 -13.37 12.60
N PRO A 43 15.83 -13.83 11.62
CA PRO A 43 16.80 -12.98 10.94
C PRO A 43 16.13 -11.95 10.01
N PRO A 44 16.83 -10.84 9.69
CA PRO A 44 16.27 -9.75 8.89
C PRO A 44 16.20 -10.14 7.41
N TYR A 45 15.01 -10.01 6.82
CA TYR A 45 14.87 -9.97 5.37
C TYR A 45 15.43 -8.64 4.85
N SER A 46 16.46 -8.73 4.01
CA SER A 46 17.06 -7.60 3.32
C SER A 46 16.08 -7.01 2.30
N TYR A 47 15.82 -5.71 2.41
CA TYR A 47 15.17 -4.93 1.36
C TYR A 47 16.13 -4.77 0.19
N GLY A 48 15.82 -5.44 -0.93
CA GLY A 48 16.43 -5.16 -2.23
C GLY A 48 15.70 -3.99 -2.92
N SER A 49 16.45 -3.00 -3.36
CA SER A 49 15.99 -1.87 -4.18
C SER A 49 15.38 -2.30 -5.52
N PRO A 50 14.48 -1.49 -6.11
CA PRO A 50 13.76 -1.84 -7.33
C PRO A 50 14.58 -1.50 -8.58
N GLN A 51 14.96 -2.51 -9.36
CA GLN A 51 15.35 -2.30 -10.75
C GLN A 51 14.08 -2.30 -11.63
N GLN A 52 13.90 -1.16 -12.30
CA GLN A 52 12.96 -0.98 -13.41
C GLN A 52 13.25 -2.00 -14.50
N HIS A 53 12.28 -2.85 -14.81
CA HIS A 53 12.26 -3.59 -16.07
C HIS A 53 10.91 -3.43 -16.76
N HIS A 54 11.03 -3.23 -18.07
CA HIS A 54 10.02 -2.78 -19.00
C HIS A 54 8.76 -3.64 -19.04
N GLN A 55 7.65 -2.92 -19.22
CA GLN A 55 6.34 -3.40 -19.63
C GLN A 55 6.39 -4.14 -20.97
N SER A 56 5.82 -5.34 -21.01
CA SER A 56 5.13 -5.89 -22.18
C SER A 56 4.17 -7.03 -21.77
N TYR A 57 2.92 -6.66 -21.53
CA TYR A 57 1.74 -7.51 -21.81
C TYR A 57 1.16 -7.03 -23.16
N PRO A 58 0.27 -7.76 -23.88
CA PRO A 58 -0.60 -8.85 -23.39
C PRO A 58 -0.84 -10.03 -24.37
N ARG A 59 -1.35 -11.17 -23.87
CA ARG A 59 -2.53 -11.90 -24.40
C ARG A 59 -2.70 -13.28 -23.76
N GLY A 60 -3.95 -13.63 -23.48
CA GLY A 60 -4.40 -15.03 -23.45
C GLY A 60 -4.82 -15.56 -22.09
N TYR A 61 -5.96 -15.11 -21.57
CA TYR A 61 -6.75 -15.91 -20.62
C TYR A 61 -7.42 -17.05 -21.40
N GLY A 62 -6.99 -18.28 -21.16
CA GLY A 62 -7.76 -19.49 -21.42
C GLY A 62 -8.28 -20.06 -20.08
N PRO A 63 -9.46 -20.69 -20.06
CA PRO A 63 -10.04 -21.23 -18.83
C PRO A 63 -9.29 -22.50 -18.37
N PRO A 64 -9.29 -22.84 -17.06
CA PRO A 64 -8.69 -24.08 -16.60
C PRO A 64 -9.59 -25.25 -17.00
N SER A 65 -9.17 -25.97 -18.04
CA SER A 65 -9.73 -27.26 -18.42
C SER A 65 -9.53 -28.27 -17.31
N GLN A 66 -10.57 -29.08 -17.16
CA GLN A 66 -10.79 -30.02 -16.07
C GLN A 66 -9.68 -31.03 -15.89
N LEU A 67 -9.41 -31.29 -14.61
CA LEU A 67 -8.86 -32.50 -14.03
C LEU A 67 -9.03 -33.72 -14.95
N THR A 68 -7.93 -34.20 -15.51
CA THR A 68 -7.86 -35.52 -16.11
C THR A 68 -8.13 -36.56 -15.04
N GLU A 69 -9.26 -37.22 -15.23
CA GLU A 69 -9.73 -38.43 -14.63
C GLU A 69 -8.59 -39.46 -14.51
N ARG A 70 -8.37 -39.93 -13.29
CA ARG A 70 -7.42 -41.00 -12.98
C ARG A 70 -7.84 -42.26 -13.73
N THR A 71 -7.07 -42.65 -14.73
CA THR A 71 -7.00 -44.03 -15.22
C THR A 71 -6.65 -44.97 -14.05
N PRO A 72 -7.47 -45.99 -13.74
CA PRO A 72 -7.04 -47.03 -12.81
C PRO A 72 -5.95 -47.85 -13.49
N MET A 73 -4.74 -47.83 -12.91
CA MET A 73 -3.67 -48.76 -13.27
C MET A 73 -4.07 -50.18 -12.86
N LEU A 74 -4.74 -50.88 -13.77
CA LEU A 74 -4.58 -52.33 -13.91
C LEU A 74 -3.72 -52.56 -15.14
N ARG A 75 -2.43 -52.25 -14.98
CA ARG A 75 -1.35 -52.73 -15.85
C ARG A 75 -1.24 -54.23 -15.64
N ARG A 76 -2.04 -54.99 -16.39
CA ARG A 76 -1.84 -56.42 -16.62
C ARG A 76 -0.69 -56.52 -17.62
N GLU A 77 0.54 -56.41 -17.13
CA GLU A 77 1.72 -56.93 -17.82
C GLU A 77 1.60 -58.46 -17.83
N PHE A 78 0.86 -58.95 -18.82
CA PHE A 78 1.09 -60.28 -19.39
C PHE A 78 1.60 -60.00 -20.79
N ASP A 79 2.90 -59.72 -20.88
CA ASP A 79 3.60 -59.82 -22.14
C ASP A 79 3.48 -61.27 -22.61
N ALA A 80 2.72 -61.40 -23.70
CA ALA A 80 2.52 -62.61 -24.44
C ALA A 80 3.82 -62.93 -25.18
N GLU A 81 4.73 -63.62 -24.48
CA GLU A 81 5.87 -64.31 -25.07
C GLU A 81 5.68 -65.82 -24.84
N ILE A 82 4.56 -66.35 -25.37
CA ILE A 82 4.44 -67.78 -25.71
C ILE A 82 4.21 -67.81 -27.22
N GLU A 83 5.27 -67.42 -27.90
CA GLU A 83 5.48 -67.63 -29.32
C GLU A 83 5.76 -69.13 -29.53
N SER A 84 5.06 -69.74 -30.49
CA SER A 84 5.51 -70.91 -31.24
C SER A 84 5.77 -72.22 -30.46
N GLY A 85 4.68 -72.90 -30.10
CA GLY A 85 4.68 -74.33 -29.78
C GLY A 85 3.57 -75.09 -30.51
N LEU A 86 3.28 -74.73 -31.76
CA LEU A 86 2.39 -75.50 -32.64
C LEU A 86 3.01 -76.90 -32.81
N PRO A 87 2.33 -77.98 -32.38
CA PRO A 87 2.81 -79.33 -32.71
C PRO A 87 2.80 -79.46 -34.22
N THR A 88 3.98 -79.71 -34.77
CA THR A 88 4.22 -80.07 -36.17
C THR A 88 3.29 -81.22 -36.57
N VAL A 89 2.47 -80.96 -37.58
CA VAL A 89 1.61 -81.96 -38.22
C VAL A 89 2.48 -83.13 -38.69
N PRO A 90 2.26 -84.36 -38.20
CA PRO A 90 3.01 -85.51 -38.66
C PRO A 90 2.71 -85.79 -40.14
N LYS A 91 3.80 -86.13 -40.85
CA LYS A 91 3.89 -86.43 -42.29
C LYS A 91 2.86 -87.49 -42.72
N SER A 92 2.35 -87.31 -43.94
CA SER A 92 1.53 -88.24 -44.70
C SER A 92 2.09 -89.67 -44.64
N VAL A 93 1.28 -90.59 -44.11
CA VAL A 93 1.55 -92.03 -44.16
C VAL A 93 1.06 -92.55 -45.50
N ASP A 94 1.99 -93.05 -46.32
CA ASP A 94 1.70 -93.76 -47.56
C ASP A 94 0.97 -95.08 -47.27
N VAL A 95 -0.20 -95.24 -47.88
CA VAL A 95 -1.07 -96.43 -47.76
C VAL A 95 -0.56 -97.49 -48.75
N SER A 96 0.12 -98.50 -48.22
CA SER A 96 0.58 -99.68 -48.96
C SER A 96 -0.48 -100.78 -48.97
N GLU A 97 -0.96 -101.02 -50.19
CA GLU A 97 -1.63 -102.19 -50.79
C GLU A 97 -2.26 -103.25 -49.86
N SER A 98 -3.58 -103.16 -49.75
CA SER A 98 -4.46 -104.05 -49.00
C SER A 98 -4.55 -105.45 -49.64
N LYS A 99 -4.26 -106.49 -48.85
CA LYS A 99 -4.79 -107.83 -49.09
C LYS A 99 -6.27 -107.81 -48.68
N ASN A 100 -7.13 -108.25 -49.59
CA ASN A 100 -8.59 -108.24 -49.47
C ASN A 100 -9.08 -108.81 -48.12
N LEU A 101 -9.36 -107.91 -47.17
CA LEU A 101 -10.15 -108.24 -46.00
C LEU A 101 -11.59 -108.39 -46.48
N PRO A 102 -12.25 -109.54 -46.23
CA PRO A 102 -13.58 -109.77 -46.76
C PRO A 102 -14.56 -108.73 -46.22
N LEU A 103 -15.44 -108.24 -47.09
CA LEU A 103 -16.32 -107.08 -46.87
C LEU A 103 -17.15 -107.17 -45.57
N TRP A 104 -17.48 -108.39 -45.11
CA TRP A 104 -18.17 -108.63 -43.84
C TRP A 104 -17.31 -108.33 -42.60
N ALA A 105 -15.98 -108.49 -42.67
CA ALA A 105 -15.07 -108.15 -41.57
C ALA A 105 -14.94 -106.63 -41.40
N VAL A 106 -14.97 -105.86 -42.49
CA VAL A 106 -14.98 -104.38 -42.44
C VAL A 106 -16.30 -103.87 -41.88
N PHE A 107 -17.44 -104.44 -42.28
CA PHE A 107 -18.74 -104.11 -41.69
C PHE A 107 -18.86 -104.52 -40.22
N ALA A 108 -18.30 -105.67 -39.81
CA ALA A 108 -18.27 -106.08 -38.41
C ALA A 108 -17.40 -105.16 -37.56
N ILE A 109 -16.23 -104.73 -38.05
CA ILE A 109 -15.36 -103.78 -37.36
C ILE A 109 -16.00 -102.40 -37.30
N LEU A 110 -16.58 -101.87 -38.38
CA LEU A 110 -17.27 -100.58 -38.37
C LEU A 110 -18.53 -100.61 -37.47
N SER A 111 -19.31 -101.69 -37.51
CA SER A 111 -20.46 -101.87 -36.64
C SER A 111 -20.04 -102.02 -35.17
N PHE A 112 -18.93 -102.69 -34.89
CA PHE A 112 -18.36 -102.78 -33.55
C PHE A 112 -17.81 -101.43 -33.10
N CYS A 113 -17.10 -100.68 -33.93
CA CYS A 113 -16.62 -99.33 -33.62
C CYS A 113 -17.76 -98.33 -33.44
N LEU A 114 -18.84 -98.42 -34.22
CA LEU A 114 -20.03 -97.59 -34.04
C LEU A 114 -20.82 -98.01 -32.79
N TYR A 115 -20.92 -99.30 -32.49
CA TYR A 115 -21.59 -99.79 -31.28
C TYR A 115 -20.79 -99.45 -30.01
N VAL A 116 -19.47 -99.66 -30.03
CA VAL A 116 -18.55 -99.27 -28.96
C VAL A 116 -18.48 -97.76 -28.82
N GLY A 117 -18.44 -97.02 -29.93
CA GLY A 117 -18.56 -95.56 -29.93
C GLY A 117 -19.88 -95.11 -29.33
N TYR A 118 -21.02 -95.66 -29.73
CA TYR A 118 -22.33 -95.26 -29.24
C TYR A 118 -22.58 -95.65 -27.77
N THR A 119 -21.98 -96.75 -27.29
CA THR A 119 -22.12 -97.22 -25.91
C THR A 119 -21.09 -96.66 -24.95
N LEU A 120 -19.86 -96.34 -25.39
CA LEU A 120 -18.81 -95.73 -24.57
C LEU A 120 -18.77 -94.20 -24.65
N ASN A 121 -19.31 -93.58 -25.71
CA ASN A 121 -19.43 -92.12 -25.82
C ASN A 121 -20.24 -91.52 -24.66
N PRO A 122 -21.39 -92.08 -24.21
CA PRO A 122 -22.09 -91.56 -23.03
C PRO A 122 -21.23 -91.58 -21.76
N MET A 123 -20.40 -92.61 -21.56
CA MET A 123 -19.53 -92.72 -20.36
C MET A 123 -18.33 -91.77 -20.41
N LEU A 124 -17.59 -91.75 -21.53
CA LEU A 124 -16.43 -90.86 -21.69
C LEU A 124 -16.86 -89.39 -21.75
N ASN A 125 -18.02 -89.12 -22.35
CA ASN A 125 -18.58 -87.78 -22.43
C ASN A 125 -19.22 -87.35 -21.11
N ALA A 126 -19.79 -88.26 -20.30
CA ALA A 126 -20.27 -87.93 -18.95
C ALA A 126 -19.13 -87.48 -18.03
N ALA A 127 -18.01 -88.21 -18.00
CA ALA A 127 -16.85 -87.83 -17.19
C ALA A 127 -16.23 -86.50 -17.64
N TYR A 128 -16.15 -86.27 -18.96
CA TYR A 128 -15.71 -85.00 -19.53
C TYR A 128 -16.67 -83.85 -19.19
N HIS A 129 -17.99 -84.04 -19.34
CA HIS A 129 -19.00 -83.05 -18.99
C HIS A 129 -19.03 -82.75 -17.49
N GLU A 130 -18.82 -83.74 -16.61
CA GLU A 130 -18.71 -83.52 -15.17
C GLU A 130 -17.45 -82.75 -14.79
N ALA A 131 -16.31 -83.02 -15.43
CA ALA A 131 -15.07 -82.27 -15.21
C ALA A 131 -15.23 -80.83 -15.69
N LEU A 132 -15.86 -80.62 -16.85
CA LEU A 132 -16.15 -79.29 -17.39
C LEU A 132 -17.10 -78.54 -16.46
N LYS A 133 -18.20 -79.17 -16.02
CA LYS A 133 -19.14 -78.59 -15.05
C LYS A 133 -18.45 -78.20 -13.75
N ARG A 134 -17.56 -79.05 -13.22
CA ARG A 134 -16.75 -78.72 -12.03
C ARG A 134 -15.83 -77.50 -12.26
N GLY A 135 -15.24 -77.38 -13.45
CA GLY A 135 -14.45 -76.21 -13.84
C GLY A 135 -15.29 -74.92 -13.83
N TRP A 136 -16.48 -74.98 -14.45
CA TRP A 136 -17.43 -73.88 -14.44
C TRP A 136 -17.92 -73.52 -13.03
N ASP A 137 -18.21 -74.51 -12.17
CA ASP A 137 -18.60 -74.27 -10.77
C ASP A 137 -17.48 -73.58 -9.96
N ILE A 138 -16.21 -73.90 -10.24
CA ILE A 138 -15.05 -73.24 -9.61
C ILE A 138 -14.93 -71.80 -10.10
N GLU A 139 -15.05 -71.57 -11.40
CA GLU A 139 -14.99 -70.23 -12.02
C GLU A 139 -16.15 -69.35 -11.56
N GLU A 140 -17.37 -69.90 -11.48
CA GLU A 140 -18.55 -69.22 -10.96
C GLU A 140 -18.34 -68.79 -9.51
N ARG A 141 -17.83 -69.68 -8.64
CA ARG A 141 -17.48 -69.33 -7.25
C ARG A 141 -16.41 -68.25 -7.18
N TYR A 142 -15.38 -68.32 -8.04
CA TYR A 142 -14.35 -67.29 -8.12
C TYR A 142 -14.96 -65.93 -8.50
N HIS A 143 -15.84 -65.89 -9.50
CA HIS A 143 -16.54 -64.66 -9.88
C HIS A 143 -17.53 -64.17 -8.82
N GLN A 144 -18.20 -65.05 -8.09
CA GLN A 144 -19.03 -64.68 -6.95
C GLN A 144 -18.19 -63.99 -5.87
N ASN A 145 -17.07 -64.60 -5.45
CA ASN A 145 -16.16 -64.01 -4.48
C ASN A 145 -15.60 -62.65 -4.95
N LEU A 146 -15.26 -62.53 -6.24
CA LEU A 146 -14.77 -61.27 -6.81
C LEU A 146 -15.86 -60.18 -6.79
N ARG A 147 -17.11 -60.52 -7.12
CA ARG A 147 -18.24 -59.60 -7.03
C ARG A 147 -18.49 -59.17 -5.58
N GLU A 148 -18.43 -60.08 -4.63
CA GLU A 148 -18.58 -59.77 -3.21
C GLU A 148 -17.46 -58.83 -2.72
N ALA A 149 -16.20 -59.12 -3.05
CA ALA A 149 -15.07 -58.25 -2.74
C ALA A 149 -15.25 -56.85 -3.35
N TRP A 150 -15.60 -56.77 -4.63
CA TRP A 150 -15.87 -55.51 -5.31
C TRP A 150 -17.03 -54.73 -4.70
N THR A 151 -18.12 -55.39 -4.31
CA THR A 151 -19.25 -54.70 -3.65
C THR A 151 -18.85 -54.15 -2.28
N THR A 152 -17.97 -54.84 -1.55
CA THR A 152 -17.45 -54.40 -0.26
C THR A 152 -16.55 -53.18 -0.44
N GLU A 153 -15.63 -53.23 -1.41
CA GLU A 153 -14.77 -52.11 -1.76
C GLU A 153 -15.58 -50.88 -2.21
N LYS A 154 -16.60 -51.09 -3.06
CA LYS A 154 -17.50 -50.02 -3.50
C LYS A 154 -18.22 -49.36 -2.33
N ARG A 155 -18.77 -50.15 -1.38
CA ARG A 155 -19.38 -49.60 -0.15
C ARG A 155 -18.39 -48.78 0.66
N HIS A 156 -17.16 -49.27 0.82
CA HIS A 156 -16.12 -48.53 1.55
C HIS A 156 -15.80 -47.19 0.87
N HIS A 157 -15.69 -47.19 -0.46
CA HIS A 157 -15.46 -45.97 -1.22
C HIS A 157 -16.65 -45.00 -1.15
N ASP A 158 -17.89 -45.48 -1.21
CA ASP A 158 -19.10 -44.66 -1.08
C ASP A 158 -19.18 -43.99 0.30
N VAL A 159 -18.83 -44.71 1.37
CA VAL A 159 -18.73 -44.16 2.73
C VAL A 159 -17.66 -43.07 2.80
N LEU A 160 -16.46 -43.34 2.26
CA LEU A 160 -15.37 -42.37 2.24
C LEU A 160 -15.72 -41.10 1.44
N GLN A 161 -16.40 -41.24 0.30
CA GLN A 161 -16.87 -40.10 -0.49
C GLN A 161 -17.89 -39.25 0.28
N THR A 162 -18.80 -39.91 0.99
CA THR A 162 -19.80 -39.22 1.81
C THR A 162 -19.12 -38.44 2.94
N GLN A 163 -18.13 -39.05 3.60
CA GLN A 163 -17.33 -38.39 4.63
C GLN A 163 -16.57 -37.18 4.07
N MET A 164 -15.84 -37.35 2.96
CA MET A 164 -15.12 -36.24 2.31
C MET A 164 -16.05 -35.09 1.90
N HIS A 165 -17.29 -35.39 1.48
CA HIS A 165 -18.28 -34.38 1.15
C HIS A 165 -18.78 -33.61 2.37
N GLN A 166 -19.01 -34.30 3.50
CA GLN A 166 -19.37 -33.67 4.76
C GLN A 166 -18.24 -32.78 5.29
N GLU A 167 -17.01 -33.29 5.30
CA GLU A 167 -15.82 -32.51 5.69
C GLU A 167 -15.65 -31.27 4.81
N ARG A 168 -15.85 -31.39 3.49
CA ARG A 168 -15.79 -30.24 2.58
C ARG A 168 -16.82 -29.16 2.92
N LYS A 169 -18.05 -29.54 3.29
CA LYS A 169 -19.09 -28.59 3.71
C LYS A 169 -18.70 -27.86 4.99
N VAL A 170 -18.21 -28.60 5.99
CA VAL A 170 -17.73 -28.00 7.25
C VAL A 170 -16.59 -27.02 6.97
N MET A 171 -15.61 -27.43 6.15
CA MET A 171 -14.49 -26.55 5.77
C MET A 171 -14.94 -25.33 4.96
N GLU A 172 -16.01 -25.42 4.16
CA GLU A 172 -16.56 -24.28 3.42
C GLU A 172 -17.28 -23.30 4.35
N GLU A 173 -18.07 -23.80 5.30
CA GLU A 173 -18.73 -22.99 6.33
C GLU A 173 -17.71 -22.29 7.22
N GLU A 174 -16.65 -22.99 7.59
CA GLU A 174 -15.52 -22.43 8.31
C GLU A 174 -14.81 -21.34 7.48
N ARG A 175 -14.49 -21.60 6.20
CA ARG A 175 -13.93 -20.55 5.33
C ARG A 175 -14.82 -19.31 5.24
N LYS A 176 -16.15 -19.50 5.20
CA LYS A 176 -17.11 -18.39 5.21
C LYS A 176 -17.14 -17.66 6.55
N SER A 177 -17.06 -18.36 7.69
CA SER A 177 -16.98 -17.71 9.00
C SER A 177 -15.69 -16.90 9.15
N TRP A 178 -14.55 -17.48 8.78
CA TRP A 178 -13.25 -16.81 8.77
C TRP A 178 -13.19 -15.63 7.79
N ALA A 179 -13.85 -15.72 6.63
CA ALA A 179 -13.95 -14.60 5.70
C ALA A 179 -14.73 -13.42 6.30
N ARG A 180 -15.87 -13.70 6.95
CA ARG A 180 -16.68 -12.69 7.64
C ARG A 180 -15.93 -12.05 8.81
N GLU A 181 -15.20 -12.84 9.60
CA GLU A 181 -14.40 -12.31 10.71
C GLU A 181 -13.28 -11.38 10.22
N ARG A 182 -12.58 -11.76 9.15
CA ARG A 182 -11.54 -10.91 8.54
C ARG A 182 -12.09 -9.60 8.03
N GLU A 183 -13.21 -9.64 7.31
CA GLU A 183 -13.89 -8.44 6.81
C GLU A 183 -14.32 -7.53 7.97
N GLU A 184 -14.85 -8.10 9.05
CA GLU A 184 -15.23 -7.32 10.24
C GLU A 184 -14.02 -6.68 10.92
N ARG A 185 -12.91 -7.41 11.05
CA ARG A 185 -11.65 -6.90 11.63
C ARG A 185 -11.10 -5.74 10.79
N GLU A 186 -11.09 -5.89 9.47
CA GLU A 186 -10.66 -4.84 8.54
C GLU A 186 -11.58 -3.61 8.62
N ARG A 187 -12.89 -3.81 8.72
CA ARG A 187 -13.86 -2.73 8.90
C ARG A 187 -13.61 -1.96 10.20
N ARG A 188 -13.37 -2.66 11.31
CA ARG A 188 -13.05 -2.04 12.61
C ARG A 188 -11.74 -1.26 12.55
N GLN A 189 -10.71 -1.81 11.91
CA GLN A 189 -9.44 -1.12 11.72
C GLN A 189 -9.59 0.16 10.89
N LYS A 190 -10.27 0.09 9.74
CA LYS A 190 -10.56 1.26 8.90
C LYS A 190 -11.38 2.33 9.63
N GLU A 191 -12.33 1.92 10.48
CA GLU A 191 -13.09 2.86 11.30
C GLU A 191 -12.22 3.53 12.37
N GLN A 192 -11.36 2.77 13.04
CA GLN A 192 -10.39 3.33 14.00
C GLN A 192 -9.41 4.30 13.34
N GLU A 193 -8.85 3.94 12.18
CA GLU A 193 -7.95 4.80 11.41
C GLU A 193 -8.65 6.11 11.01
N ARG A 194 -9.91 6.05 10.55
CA ARG A 194 -10.71 7.24 10.26
C ARG A 194 -10.93 8.12 11.49
N ARG A 195 -11.29 7.53 12.63
CA ARG A 195 -11.47 8.27 13.89
C ARG A 195 -10.18 8.96 14.33
N MET A 196 -9.06 8.25 14.25
CA MET A 196 -7.73 8.81 14.58
C MET A 196 -7.37 9.97 13.65
N HIS A 197 -7.62 9.81 12.36
CA HIS A 197 -7.40 10.87 11.37
C HIS A 197 -8.28 12.10 11.63
N ASP A 198 -9.59 11.90 11.87
CA ASP A 198 -10.52 12.98 12.16
C ASP A 198 -10.15 13.74 13.45
N GLU A 199 -9.69 13.03 14.48
CA GLU A 199 -9.17 13.64 15.71
C GLU A 199 -7.89 14.44 15.47
N GLU A 200 -6.98 13.94 14.63
CA GLU A 200 -5.76 14.66 14.25
C GLU A 200 -6.09 15.94 13.46
N VAL A 201 -7.01 15.85 12.47
CA VAL A 201 -7.50 17.00 11.70
C VAL A 201 -8.11 18.04 12.62
N LYS A 202 -8.94 17.62 13.59
CA LYS A 202 -9.54 18.52 14.58
C LYS A 202 -8.48 19.20 15.46
N LYS A 203 -7.45 18.46 15.88
CA LYS A 203 -6.31 18.99 16.64
C LYS A 203 -5.54 20.04 15.84
N ARG A 204 -5.21 19.75 14.58
CA ARG A 204 -4.52 20.70 13.65
C ARG A 204 -5.35 21.94 13.36
N ALA A 205 -6.67 21.80 13.28
CA ALA A 205 -7.58 22.93 13.09
C ALA A 205 -7.61 23.91 14.27
N GLY A 206 -7.27 23.45 15.48
CA GLY A 206 -7.16 24.30 16.67
C GLY A 206 -5.90 25.18 16.68
N ILE A 207 -4.87 24.80 15.91
CA ILE A 207 -3.65 25.60 15.76
C ILE A 207 -4.01 26.88 15.01
N SER A 208 -3.54 28.03 15.47
CA SER A 208 -3.83 29.32 14.85
C SER A 208 -2.64 30.28 14.95
N TRP A 209 -2.66 31.30 14.10
CA TRP A 209 -1.72 32.41 14.16
C TRP A 209 -2.32 33.53 15.01
N GLU A 210 -1.55 34.08 15.93
CA GLU A 210 -1.94 35.21 16.76
C GLU A 210 -0.94 36.36 16.64
N GLY A 211 -1.44 37.59 16.77
CA GLY A 211 -0.60 38.80 16.77
C GLY A 211 0.14 38.99 15.45
N LEU A 212 -0.58 38.99 14.32
CA LEU A 212 0.01 39.37 13.05
C LEU A 212 0.39 40.85 13.11
N GLU A 213 1.70 41.11 13.14
CA GLU A 213 2.28 42.45 13.28
C GLU A 213 3.25 42.71 12.14
N ALA A 214 3.15 43.89 11.56
CA ALA A 214 4.09 44.35 10.53
C ALA A 214 5.31 44.97 11.22
N ALA A 215 6.51 44.68 10.72
CA ALA A 215 7.74 45.27 11.21
C ALA A 215 7.71 46.80 11.04
N GLU A 216 8.35 47.51 11.97
CA GLU A 216 8.40 48.97 11.98
C GLU A 216 9.06 49.55 10.72
N HIS A 217 10.08 48.85 10.20
CA HIS A 217 10.85 49.27 9.03
C HIS A 217 10.62 48.35 7.83
N CYS A 218 10.71 48.92 6.63
CA CYS A 218 10.65 48.15 5.39
C CYS A 218 11.97 47.41 5.14
N LEU A 219 11.87 46.20 4.61
CA LEU A 219 13.04 45.40 4.24
C LEU A 219 13.68 45.90 2.95
N ARG A 220 12.85 46.34 2.00
CA ARG A 220 13.22 46.87 0.68
C ARG A 220 11.98 47.49 0.02
N TYR A 221 12.14 48.06 -1.18
CA TYR A 221 11.02 48.63 -1.94
C TYR A 221 9.82 47.68 -2.00
N GLY A 222 8.66 48.21 -1.57
CA GLY A 222 7.38 47.51 -1.54
C GLY A 222 7.33 46.27 -0.65
N THR A 223 8.35 46.01 0.17
CA THR A 223 8.46 44.78 0.97
C THR A 223 8.61 45.07 2.46
N ARG A 224 7.70 44.51 3.25
CA ARG A 224 7.75 44.55 4.72
C ARG A 224 7.77 43.14 5.30
N GLU A 225 8.50 42.97 6.39
CA GLU A 225 8.41 41.74 7.18
C GLU A 225 7.16 41.78 8.06
N HIS A 226 6.39 40.70 8.09
CA HIS A 226 5.33 40.49 9.06
C HIS A 226 5.71 39.33 9.96
N THR A 227 5.29 39.38 11.22
CA THR A 227 5.53 38.33 12.21
C THR A 227 4.22 37.96 12.89
N ALA A 228 4.11 36.71 13.31
CA ALA A 228 2.97 36.20 14.05
C ALA A 228 3.41 34.98 14.86
N ILE A 229 2.76 34.76 16.00
CA ILE A 229 3.07 33.66 16.90
C ILE A 229 2.11 32.50 16.61
N LEU A 230 2.66 31.29 16.48
CA LEU A 230 1.87 30.08 16.36
C LEU A 230 1.40 29.66 17.76
N THR A 231 0.09 29.58 17.95
CA THR A 231 -0.53 29.22 19.24
C THR A 231 -1.35 27.95 19.15
N HIS A 232 -1.69 27.41 20.33
CA HIS A 232 -2.53 26.22 20.48
C HIS A 232 -1.99 24.95 19.81
N VAL A 233 -0.67 24.81 19.69
CA VAL A 233 -0.03 23.58 19.19
C VAL A 233 -0.25 22.45 20.21
N PRO A 234 -0.96 21.37 19.85
CA PRO A 234 -1.20 20.26 20.77
C PRO A 234 0.09 19.54 21.17
N ALA A 235 0.15 19.02 22.39
CA ALA A 235 1.29 18.21 22.83
C ALA A 235 1.51 17.00 21.90
N GLY A 236 2.75 16.78 21.50
CA GLY A 236 3.16 15.70 20.59
C GLY A 236 3.27 16.12 19.11
N PHE A 237 2.86 17.34 18.76
CA PHE A 237 3.09 17.92 17.43
C PHE A 237 4.42 18.69 17.42
N ASP A 238 5.13 18.66 16.29
CA ASP A 238 6.30 19.50 16.06
C ASP A 238 5.86 20.92 15.64
N ALA A 239 6.00 21.88 16.55
CA ALA A 239 5.60 23.26 16.33
C ALA A 239 6.33 23.92 15.14
N LEU A 240 7.59 23.53 14.85
CA LEU A 240 8.33 24.06 13.71
C LEU A 240 7.81 23.50 12.38
N GLU A 241 7.43 22.22 12.35
CA GLU A 241 6.80 21.62 11.18
C GLU A 241 5.43 22.24 10.91
N GLU A 242 4.62 22.42 11.95
CA GLU A 242 3.32 23.11 11.84
C GLU A 242 3.49 24.55 11.35
N CYS A 243 4.48 25.27 11.85
CA CYS A 243 4.78 26.64 11.40
C CYS A 243 5.05 26.70 9.90
N ARG A 244 5.91 25.82 9.35
CA ARG A 244 6.30 25.84 7.93
C ARG A 244 5.14 25.55 6.99
N ASN A 245 4.20 24.71 7.43
CA ASN A 245 3.10 24.23 6.58
C ASN A 245 1.81 25.03 6.74
N LYS A 246 1.69 25.85 7.79
CA LYS A 246 0.44 26.57 8.09
C LYS A 246 0.39 27.93 7.39
N PRO A 247 -0.54 28.15 6.45
CA PRO A 247 -0.70 29.45 5.82
C PRO A 247 -1.36 30.47 6.76
N ILE A 248 -1.11 31.75 6.51
CA ILE A 248 -1.83 32.89 7.09
C ILE A 248 -2.34 33.79 5.97
N GLU A 249 -3.45 34.48 6.19
CA GLU A 249 -3.96 35.51 5.28
C GLU A 249 -3.31 36.86 5.61
N VAL A 250 -2.54 37.42 4.67
CA VAL A 250 -2.00 38.80 4.76
C VAL A 250 -2.54 39.59 3.58
N HIS A 251 -3.19 40.72 3.85
CA HIS A 251 -3.81 41.59 2.84
C HIS A 251 -4.67 40.84 1.79
N GLY A 252 -5.45 39.85 2.24
CA GLY A 252 -6.33 39.06 1.36
C GLY A 252 -5.65 37.93 0.57
N ARG A 253 -4.39 37.60 0.86
CA ARG A 253 -3.66 36.49 0.23
C ARG A 253 -3.14 35.51 1.26
N PHE A 254 -3.38 34.22 1.02
CA PHE A 254 -2.82 33.15 1.85
C PHE A 254 -1.37 32.88 1.49
N MET A 255 -0.48 32.88 2.48
CA MET A 255 0.93 32.60 2.30
C MET A 255 1.51 31.84 3.50
N VAL A 256 2.46 30.94 3.20
CA VAL A 256 3.25 30.24 4.21
C VAL A 256 4.41 31.11 4.67
N PRO A 257 4.89 30.95 5.91
CA PRO A 257 6.01 31.74 6.41
C PRO A 257 7.28 31.45 5.60
N SER A 258 8.07 32.50 5.38
CA SER A 258 9.40 32.42 4.76
C SER A 258 10.42 31.75 5.68
N ARG A 259 10.27 31.91 7.00
CA ARG A 259 11.04 31.21 8.03
C ARG A 259 10.24 31.08 9.32
N CYS A 260 10.69 30.17 10.18
CA CYS A 260 10.12 29.88 11.48
C CYS A 260 11.26 29.87 12.51
N GLU A 261 11.06 30.54 13.64
CA GLU A 261 12.04 30.56 14.75
C GLU A 261 11.37 30.06 16.04
N ASP A 262 12.04 29.15 16.72
CA ASP A 262 11.64 28.68 18.05
C ASP A 262 12.21 29.61 19.11
N GLN A 263 11.34 30.23 19.90
CA GLN A 263 11.70 31.14 20.98
C GLN A 263 12.15 30.39 22.26
N GLY A 264 12.18 29.05 22.24
CA GLY A 264 12.77 28.17 23.26
C GLY A 264 11.97 28.05 24.55
N LEU A 265 11.32 29.12 25.01
CA LEU A 265 10.43 29.10 26.17
C LEU A 265 9.05 28.57 25.75
N CYS A 266 8.70 27.40 26.27
CA CYS A 266 7.39 26.75 26.08
C CYS A 266 7.05 26.37 24.62
N GLY A 267 8.06 26.20 23.75
CA GLY A 267 7.85 25.79 22.35
C GLY A 267 7.07 26.82 21.52
N ARG A 268 7.19 28.11 21.88
CA ARG A 268 6.55 29.19 21.13
C ARG A 268 7.32 29.42 19.83
N VAL A 269 6.65 29.18 18.70
CA VAL A 269 7.24 29.38 17.37
C VAL A 269 6.70 30.65 16.75
N THR A 270 7.59 31.50 16.24
CA THR A 270 7.25 32.71 15.49
C THR A 270 7.43 32.44 14.00
N GLY A 271 6.39 32.72 13.21
CA GLY A 271 6.46 32.73 11.76
C GLY A 271 6.82 34.12 11.25
N PHE A 272 7.52 34.18 10.12
CA PHE A 272 7.91 35.43 9.48
C PHE A 272 7.58 35.42 7.99
N TRP A 273 7.00 36.49 7.48
CA TRP A 273 6.57 36.63 6.09
C TRP A 273 7.17 37.88 5.45
N ASN A 274 7.85 37.71 4.32
CA ASN A 274 8.31 38.84 3.51
C ASN A 274 7.20 39.23 2.52
N VAL A 275 6.39 40.22 2.90
CA VAL A 275 5.22 40.64 2.14
C VAL A 275 5.62 41.75 1.19
N ASN A 276 5.58 41.47 -0.12
CA ASN A 276 6.02 42.37 -1.19
C ASN A 276 4.84 42.99 -1.99
N PHE A 277 3.63 42.98 -1.43
CA PHE A 277 2.42 43.47 -2.06
C PHE A 277 1.58 44.23 -1.04
N SER A 278 0.83 45.23 -1.51
CA SER A 278 -0.07 46.03 -0.67
C SER A 278 0.62 46.68 0.54
N GLU A 279 1.90 47.03 0.40
CA GLU A 279 2.71 47.75 1.39
C GLU A 279 3.00 49.19 0.91
N PRO A 280 2.00 50.09 0.84
CA PRO A 280 2.18 51.44 0.31
C PRO A 280 3.19 52.26 1.14
N ALA A 281 3.31 51.97 2.43
CA ALA A 281 4.29 52.62 3.30
C ALA A 281 5.75 52.27 2.94
N CYS A 282 5.98 51.14 2.28
CA CYS A 282 7.29 50.72 1.78
C CYS A 282 7.53 51.15 0.31
N GLY A 283 6.62 51.93 -0.26
CA GLY A 283 6.75 52.45 -1.63
C GLY A 283 7.51 53.75 -1.65
N THR A 284 8.83 53.70 -1.82
CA THR A 284 9.65 54.86 -2.18
C THR A 284 9.50 55.20 -3.66
N TRP A 285 9.78 56.43 -4.06
CA TRP A 285 9.73 56.82 -5.48
C TRP A 285 10.81 57.83 -5.82
N TRP A 286 11.06 57.98 -7.12
CA TRP A 286 12.02 58.93 -7.66
C TRP A 286 11.34 60.26 -7.95
N ARG A 287 11.87 61.38 -7.44
CA ARG A 287 11.28 62.72 -7.65
C ARG A 287 11.26 63.11 -9.13
N SER A 288 12.44 63.22 -9.74
CA SER A 288 12.60 63.63 -11.14
C SER A 288 13.97 63.20 -11.64
N PHE A 289 14.01 62.56 -12.80
CA PHE A 289 15.26 62.16 -13.44
C PHE A 289 15.93 63.36 -14.10
N GLU A 290 17.02 63.83 -13.51
CA GLU A 290 17.89 64.88 -14.02
C GLU A 290 18.89 64.28 -15.01
N ASP A 291 18.77 64.66 -16.29
CA ASP A 291 19.77 64.34 -17.31
C ASP A 291 21.08 65.10 -17.01
N LYS A 292 22.16 64.34 -16.81
CA LYS A 292 23.51 64.87 -16.57
C LYS A 292 24.37 64.85 -17.83
N GLY A 293 23.79 64.48 -18.96
CA GLY A 293 24.46 64.42 -20.25
C GLY A 293 25.18 63.10 -20.49
N CYS A 294 25.97 63.07 -21.55
CA CYS A 294 26.76 61.91 -21.94
C CYS A 294 27.94 61.74 -20.97
N TYR A 295 28.04 60.55 -20.39
CA TYR A 295 29.13 60.19 -19.47
C TYR A 295 30.25 59.46 -20.21
N GLU A 296 29.89 58.49 -21.05
CA GLU A 296 30.80 57.74 -21.92
C GLU A 296 30.15 57.50 -23.29
N SER A 297 30.92 57.05 -24.28
CA SER A 297 30.39 56.74 -25.61
C SER A 297 29.29 55.69 -25.51
N GLY A 298 28.09 56.02 -25.98
CA GLY A 298 26.90 55.18 -25.87
C GLY A 298 26.17 55.21 -24.51
N VAL A 299 26.60 56.03 -23.53
CA VAL A 299 26.01 56.06 -22.17
C VAL A 299 25.66 57.48 -21.74
N ARG A 300 24.39 57.70 -21.39
CA ARG A 300 23.85 58.92 -20.78
C ARG A 300 23.60 58.72 -19.28
N LEU A 301 23.95 59.71 -18.48
CA LEU A 301 23.86 59.66 -17.03
C LEU A 301 22.60 60.37 -16.54
N TYR A 302 21.83 59.71 -15.68
CA TYR A 302 20.68 60.31 -15.01
C TYR A 302 20.82 60.22 -13.50
N HIS A 303 20.45 61.29 -12.80
CA HIS A 303 20.37 61.32 -11.34
C HIS A 303 18.92 61.54 -10.90
N SER A 304 18.49 60.95 -9.79
CA SER A 304 17.21 61.29 -9.16
C SER A 304 17.27 61.11 -7.65
N GLU A 305 16.66 62.04 -6.94
CA GLU A 305 16.45 61.96 -5.50
C GLU A 305 15.38 60.91 -5.17
N LEU A 306 15.65 60.07 -4.18
CA LEU A 306 14.70 59.12 -3.62
C LEU A 306 13.83 59.81 -2.56
N GLU A 307 12.52 59.62 -2.67
CA GLU A 307 11.51 60.20 -1.80
C GLU A 307 10.75 59.13 -1.03
N ASN A 308 10.05 59.58 0.02
CA ASN A 308 9.23 58.74 0.92
C ASN A 308 10.02 57.67 1.69
N LEU A 309 11.31 57.91 1.91
CA LEU A 309 12.13 57.11 2.81
C LEU A 309 11.67 57.35 4.26
N GLN A 310 11.30 56.29 4.97
CA GLN A 310 10.90 56.41 6.37
C GLN A 310 12.13 56.47 7.28
N GLY A 311 11.97 57.09 8.46
CA GLY A 311 13.03 57.13 9.47
C GLY A 311 13.41 55.73 9.95
N GLY A 312 14.71 55.45 10.02
CA GLY A 312 15.24 54.16 10.48
C GLY A 312 15.37 53.09 9.41
N GLU A 313 14.88 53.32 8.19
CA GLU A 313 15.07 52.40 7.06
C GLU A 313 16.51 52.41 6.54
N ASP A 314 16.97 51.28 6.00
CA ASP A 314 18.24 51.22 5.28
C ASP A 314 18.09 51.89 3.91
N TRP A 315 18.48 53.15 3.85
CA TRP A 315 18.42 53.96 2.64
C TRP A 315 19.15 53.31 1.45
N ARG A 316 20.21 52.52 1.67
CA ARG A 316 20.97 51.88 0.60
C ARG A 316 20.15 50.76 -0.03
N VAL A 317 19.49 49.97 0.81
CA VAL A 317 18.60 48.90 0.34
C VAL A 317 17.38 49.49 -0.36
N MET A 318 16.76 50.52 0.21
CA MET A 318 15.62 51.20 -0.42
C MET A 318 16.04 51.81 -1.77
N CYS A 319 17.13 52.56 -1.83
CA CYS A 319 17.63 53.16 -3.07
C CYS A 319 17.92 52.11 -4.15
N SER A 320 18.63 51.03 -3.81
CA SER A 320 19.01 50.00 -4.79
C SER A 320 17.86 49.14 -5.30
N THR A 321 16.74 49.10 -4.58
CA THR A 321 15.57 48.27 -4.92
C THR A 321 14.37 49.06 -5.42
N THR A 322 14.44 50.41 -5.42
CA THR A 322 13.34 51.25 -5.90
C THR A 322 13.36 51.32 -7.42
N PRO A 323 12.33 50.82 -8.12
CA PRO A 323 12.29 50.82 -9.56
C PRO A 323 12.11 52.23 -10.12
N GLY A 324 12.62 52.47 -11.33
CA GLY A 324 12.52 53.74 -12.03
C GLY A 324 12.15 53.55 -13.50
N ASN A 325 11.40 54.50 -14.05
CA ASN A 325 11.07 54.53 -15.47
C ASN A 325 11.74 55.74 -16.12
N ILE A 326 12.71 55.52 -17.02
CA ILE A 326 13.47 56.57 -17.70
C ILE A 326 13.21 56.45 -19.20
N GLN A 327 12.70 57.50 -19.83
CA GLN A 327 12.35 57.53 -21.26
C GLN A 327 11.46 56.34 -21.72
N GLY A 328 10.56 55.87 -20.85
CA GLY A 328 9.68 54.74 -21.14
C GLY A 328 10.32 53.35 -20.96
N VAL A 329 11.58 53.29 -20.52
CA VAL A 329 12.27 52.04 -20.18
C VAL A 329 12.21 51.83 -18.66
N HIS A 330 11.83 50.60 -18.26
CA HIS A 330 11.77 50.20 -16.86
C HIS A 330 13.12 49.69 -16.34
N TYR A 331 13.48 50.09 -15.13
CA TYR A 331 14.65 49.64 -14.40
C TYR A 331 14.23 49.17 -13.01
N ASP A 332 14.72 47.99 -12.57
CA ASP A 332 14.44 47.45 -11.23
C ASP A 332 15.08 48.29 -10.11
N GLY A 333 16.09 49.09 -10.46
CA GLY A 333 16.81 49.98 -9.55
C GLY A 333 17.85 50.83 -10.29
N PRO A 334 18.52 51.76 -9.58
CA PRO A 334 19.65 52.53 -10.10
C PRO A 334 20.89 51.66 -10.30
N THR A 335 21.81 52.12 -11.16
CA THR A 335 23.12 51.50 -11.32
C THR A 335 23.98 51.66 -10.07
N SER A 336 23.88 52.81 -9.39
CA SER A 336 24.52 53.03 -8.09
C SER A 336 23.72 54.01 -7.23
N CYS A 337 23.98 53.97 -5.93
CA CYS A 337 23.32 54.79 -4.94
C CYS A 337 24.34 55.64 -4.20
N VAL A 338 24.08 56.93 -4.08
CA VAL A 338 24.93 57.88 -3.36
C VAL A 338 24.09 58.69 -2.38
N ASP A 339 24.62 58.93 -1.19
CA ASP A 339 24.03 59.88 -0.25
C ASP A 339 24.84 61.17 -0.32
N TRP A 340 24.24 62.22 -0.87
CA TRP A 340 24.87 63.55 -0.90
C TRP A 340 24.64 64.34 0.39
N GLY A 341 23.92 63.75 1.35
CA GLY A 341 23.69 64.32 2.67
C GLY A 341 22.88 65.62 2.66
N SER A 342 22.39 65.98 3.83
CA SER A 342 21.85 67.30 4.13
C SER A 342 22.05 67.59 5.61
N ILE A 343 22.00 68.88 5.99
CA ILE A 343 22.00 69.34 7.39
C ILE A 343 20.88 68.65 8.20
N PHE A 344 19.83 68.16 7.52
CA PHE A 344 18.63 67.58 8.13
C PHE A 344 18.47 66.06 7.94
N GLY A 345 19.50 65.34 7.48
CA GLY A 345 19.46 63.86 7.38
C GLY A 345 19.97 63.31 6.04
N VAL A 346 19.65 62.03 5.81
CA VAL A 346 20.04 61.27 4.62
C VAL A 346 19.21 61.76 3.42
N ARG A 347 19.86 62.02 2.28
CA ARG A 347 19.18 62.33 1.02
C ARG A 347 19.75 61.42 -0.07
N PRO A 348 19.24 60.20 -0.19
CA PRO A 348 19.78 59.25 -1.14
C PRO A 348 19.38 59.59 -2.57
N TRP A 349 20.34 59.43 -3.48
CA TRP A 349 20.20 59.63 -4.91
C TRP A 349 20.55 58.34 -5.64
N GLY A 350 19.72 58.00 -6.62
CA GLY A 350 20.03 56.98 -7.60
C GLY A 350 20.79 57.58 -8.78
N ILE A 351 21.72 56.80 -9.33
CA ILE A 351 22.48 57.11 -10.53
C ILE A 351 22.22 56.00 -11.55
N TRP A 352 21.81 56.36 -12.76
CA TRP A 352 21.56 55.43 -13.87
C TRP A 352 22.51 55.69 -15.02
N HIS A 353 23.18 54.64 -15.49
CA HIS A 353 23.87 54.59 -16.77
C HIS A 353 22.93 54.03 -17.83
N VAL A 354 22.32 54.91 -18.62
CA VAL A 354 21.33 54.57 -19.64
C VAL A 354 22.01 54.51 -21.00
N ASN A 355 21.81 53.42 -21.73
CA ASN A 355 22.35 53.28 -23.09
C ASN A 355 21.69 54.30 -24.02
N ASP A 356 22.50 55.15 -24.64
CA ASP A 356 22.06 56.21 -25.55
C ASP A 356 23.01 56.32 -26.74
N LYS A 357 22.53 55.93 -27.92
CA LYS A 357 23.31 55.99 -29.17
C LYS A 357 23.63 57.41 -29.62
N GLY A 358 22.99 58.41 -29.04
CA GLY A 358 23.28 59.83 -29.27
C GLY A 358 24.50 60.34 -28.49
N CYS A 359 25.07 59.55 -27.58
CA CYS A 359 26.31 59.88 -26.89
C CYS A 359 27.52 59.37 -27.68
N LEU A 360 28.29 60.29 -28.25
CA LEU A 360 29.48 60.01 -29.08
C LEU A 360 30.77 60.09 -28.27
#